data_AF-A0A7L2C0B4-F1
#
_entry.id   AF-A0A7L2C0B4-F1
#
_cell.length_a   1.000
_cell.length_b   1.000
_cell.length_c   1.000
_cell.angle_alpha   90.00
_cell.angle_beta   90.00
_cell.angle_gamma   90.00
#
_symmetry.space_group_name_H-M   'P 1'
#
loop_
_entity.id
_entity.type
_entity.pdbx_description
1 polymer ?
#
loop_
_entity_poly.entity_id
_entity_poly.type
_entity_poly.pdbx_seq_one_letter_code
_entity_poly.pdbx_strand_id
1 'polypeptide(L)'
;YEVEELRRKKEITIRGMEGCPKPVFAFHQCSFPQYVMDALMDQNFTEPTPIQCQGFPLALSGRDMVGIAQTGSGKTLAYLLPAIVHINHQPYLERGDGPICLVLAPTRELAQQVQQVADDYGKCSRLKSTCIYGGAPKGPQIRDLERGVEICIATPGRLIDFLEAGKTNLRRCTYLVLDEADRMLDMGFEPQIRKIVDQIRPDRQTLMWSATWPKEVRQLAEDFLQDYVQINVGNLELSANHNILQIVDVCMESEKDHKLIQLMEEIMAEKENKTIIFVETKRRCDDLTRRMRRDGWPAMCIHGDKSQPERDWVLNEFRSGKAPILIATDVASRGLG
;
A
#
# COMPACT_ATOMS: atom_id res chain seq x y z
N TYR A 1 4.35 -31.82 10.58
CA TYR A 1 4.25 -32.36 9.22
C TYR A 1 3.33 -31.51 8.33
N GLU A 2 2.00 -31.47 8.53
CA GLU A 2 1.08 -30.74 7.62
C GLU A 2 1.34 -29.21 7.51
N VAL A 3 1.64 -28.54 8.63
CA VAL A 3 1.84 -27.08 8.66
C VAL A 3 3.13 -26.64 7.95
N GLU A 4 4.24 -27.34 8.19
CA GLU A 4 5.53 -27.05 7.56
C GLU A 4 5.49 -27.33 6.06
N GLU A 5 4.78 -28.38 5.67
CA GLU A 5 4.58 -28.70 4.25
C GLU A 5 3.73 -27.64 3.54
N LEU A 6 2.66 -27.14 4.17
CA LEU A 6 1.86 -26.05 3.63
C LEU A 6 2.70 -24.77 3.48
N ARG A 7 3.51 -24.43 4.50
CA ARG A 7 4.44 -23.29 4.44
C ARG A 7 5.45 -23.45 3.32
N ARG A 8 6.06 -24.64 3.18
CA ARG A 8 6.97 -24.95 2.08
C ARG A 8 6.30 -24.82 0.71
N LYS A 9 5.09 -25.34 0.54
CA LYS A 9 4.33 -25.27 -0.73
C LYS A 9 3.97 -23.83 -1.12
N LYS A 10 3.71 -22.97 -0.14
CA LYS A 10 3.38 -21.55 -0.35
C LYS A 10 4.60 -20.62 -0.18
N GLU A 11 5.81 -21.18 -0.07
CA GLU A 11 7.07 -20.43 0.10
C GLU A 11 7.08 -19.46 1.29
N ILE A 12 6.42 -19.86 2.39
CA ILE A 12 6.29 -19.06 3.60
C ILE A 12 7.43 -19.39 4.56
N THR A 13 8.21 -18.38 4.93
CA THR A 13 9.25 -18.43 5.96
C THR A 13 8.84 -17.55 7.14
N ILE A 14 9.12 -17.99 8.37
CA ILE A 14 8.76 -17.27 9.60
C ILE A 14 10.00 -17.09 10.46
N ARG A 15 10.18 -15.89 10.98
CA ARG A 15 11.18 -15.54 12.00
C ARG A 15 10.44 -15.07 13.25
N GLY A 16 10.88 -15.55 14.42
CA GLY A 16 10.11 -15.41 15.67
C GLY A 16 8.95 -16.41 15.71
N MET A 17 9.24 -17.72 15.58
CA MET A 17 8.19 -18.74 15.50
C MET A 17 7.36 -18.88 16.78
N GLU A 18 7.90 -18.44 17.92
CA GLU A 18 7.21 -18.55 19.20
C GLU A 18 5.90 -17.75 19.16
N GLY A 19 4.78 -18.46 19.31
CA GLY A 19 3.47 -17.81 19.31
C GLY A 19 2.90 -17.42 17.95
N CYS A 20 3.55 -17.78 16.82
CA CYS A 20 2.99 -17.57 15.48
C CYS A 20 1.87 -18.59 15.19
N PRO A 21 0.64 -18.14 14.86
CA PRO A 21 -0.46 -19.04 14.52
C PRO A 21 -0.20 -19.91 13.28
N LYS A 22 -0.93 -21.03 13.18
CA LYS A 22 -0.89 -21.88 11.98
C LYS A 22 -1.45 -21.11 10.77
N PRO A 23 -0.88 -21.28 9.56
CA PRO A 23 -1.43 -20.67 8.37
C PRO A 23 -2.78 -21.31 8.02
N VAL A 24 -3.67 -20.49 7.47
CA VAL A 24 -4.94 -20.93 6.87
C VAL A 24 -4.76 -21.16 5.37
N PHE A 25 -5.54 -22.07 4.79
CA PHE A 25 -5.51 -22.34 3.35
C PHE A 25 -6.82 -21.99 2.64
N ALA A 26 -7.86 -21.62 3.37
CA ALA A 26 -9.15 -21.20 2.83
C ALA A 26 -9.75 -20.05 3.65
N PHE A 27 -10.51 -19.16 3.03
CA PHE A 27 -11.08 -17.98 3.70
C PHE A 27 -11.97 -18.32 4.89
N HIS A 28 -12.77 -19.40 4.79
CA HIS A 28 -13.66 -19.84 5.87
C HIS A 28 -12.92 -20.24 7.16
N GLN A 29 -11.62 -20.52 7.11
CA GLN A 29 -10.81 -20.83 8.29
C GLN A 29 -10.38 -19.60 9.09
N CYS A 30 -10.46 -18.40 8.49
CA CYS A 30 -10.06 -17.16 9.15
C CYS A 30 -11.07 -16.68 10.19
N SER A 31 -12.19 -17.39 10.39
CA SER A 31 -13.32 -16.96 11.23
C SER A 31 -13.78 -15.54 10.88
N PHE A 32 -13.69 -15.16 9.61
CA PHE A 32 -14.19 -13.88 9.14
C PHE A 32 -15.71 -13.83 9.29
N PRO A 33 -16.27 -12.70 9.73
CA PRO A 33 -17.73 -12.54 9.76
C PRO A 33 -18.35 -12.67 8.36
N GLN A 34 -19.62 -13.06 8.31
CA GLN A 34 -20.32 -13.35 7.06
C GLN A 34 -20.23 -12.20 6.05
N TYR A 35 -20.35 -10.95 6.51
CA TYR A 35 -20.29 -9.77 5.65
C TYR A 35 -18.92 -9.59 4.96
N VAL A 36 -17.82 -10.07 5.54
CA VAL A 36 -16.48 -10.10 4.90
C VAL A 36 -16.43 -11.24 3.88
N MET A 37 -16.99 -12.40 4.23
CA MET A 37 -17.04 -13.56 3.34
C MET A 37 -17.86 -13.25 2.09
N ASP A 38 -19.00 -12.57 2.23
CA ASP A 38 -19.85 -12.14 1.11
C ASP A 38 -19.07 -11.19 0.19
N ALA A 39 -18.35 -10.20 0.75
CA ALA A 39 -17.52 -9.29 -0.03
C ALA A 39 -16.36 -9.99 -0.76
N LEU A 40 -15.80 -11.05 -0.17
CA LEU A 40 -14.79 -11.89 -0.84
C LEU A 40 -15.39 -12.71 -1.99
N MET A 41 -16.62 -13.22 -1.82
CA MET A 41 -17.34 -13.96 -2.86
C MET A 41 -17.76 -13.07 -4.02
N ASP A 42 -18.23 -11.85 -3.76
CA ASP A 42 -18.62 -10.88 -4.79
C ASP A 42 -17.44 -10.49 -5.70
N GLN A 43 -16.23 -10.52 -5.16
CA GLN A 43 -14.98 -10.26 -5.90
C GLN A 43 -14.38 -11.52 -6.55
N ASN A 44 -15.09 -12.66 -6.49
CA ASN A 44 -14.66 -13.96 -7.01
C ASN A 44 -13.31 -14.44 -6.46
N PHE A 45 -12.96 -14.08 -5.22
CA PHE A 45 -11.75 -14.63 -4.58
C PHE A 45 -12.01 -16.06 -4.09
N THR A 46 -11.31 -17.01 -4.71
CA THR A 46 -11.46 -18.44 -4.43
C THR A 46 -10.58 -18.93 -3.28
N GLU A 47 -9.34 -18.45 -3.22
CA GLU A 47 -8.36 -18.85 -2.20
C GLU A 47 -7.50 -17.67 -1.71
N PRO A 48 -7.08 -17.67 -0.43
CA PRO A 48 -6.13 -16.69 0.07
C PRO A 48 -4.75 -16.87 -0.58
N THR A 49 -4.12 -15.73 -0.91
CA THR A 49 -2.73 -15.72 -1.38
C THR A 49 -1.77 -16.19 -0.28
N PRO A 50 -0.53 -16.62 -0.60
CA PRO A 50 0.42 -17.08 0.42
C PRO A 50 0.63 -16.12 1.60
N ILE A 51 0.70 -14.81 1.32
CA ILE A 51 0.88 -13.81 2.38
C ILE A 51 -0.39 -13.66 3.24
N GLN A 52 -1.57 -13.82 2.65
CA GLN A 52 -2.85 -13.84 3.36
C GLN A 52 -3.00 -15.11 4.22
N CYS A 53 -2.57 -16.27 3.71
CA CYS A 53 -2.59 -17.55 4.43
C CYS A 53 -1.93 -17.47 5.81
N GLN A 54 -0.77 -16.82 5.92
CA GLN A 54 -0.08 -16.68 7.20
C GLN A 54 -0.37 -15.34 7.89
N GLY A 55 -0.60 -14.28 7.11
CA GLY A 55 -0.83 -12.93 7.61
C GLY A 55 -2.19 -12.76 8.31
N PHE A 56 -3.27 -13.33 7.78
CA PHE A 56 -4.59 -13.24 8.42
C PHE A 56 -4.61 -13.76 9.85
N PRO A 57 -4.24 -15.03 10.13
CA PRO A 57 -4.32 -15.54 11.49
C PRO A 57 -3.34 -14.83 12.44
N LEU A 58 -2.18 -14.37 11.93
CA LEU A 58 -1.21 -13.62 12.73
C LEU A 58 -1.74 -12.23 13.10
N ALA A 59 -2.26 -11.47 12.14
CA ALA A 59 -2.87 -10.17 12.38
C ALA A 59 -4.08 -10.28 13.32
N LEU A 60 -4.94 -11.30 13.13
CA LEU A 60 -6.09 -11.56 14.00
C LEU A 60 -5.70 -11.99 15.43
N SER A 61 -4.49 -12.52 15.63
CA SER A 61 -4.01 -12.85 16.98
C SER A 61 -3.60 -11.63 17.81
N GLY A 62 -3.57 -10.43 17.23
CA GLY A 62 -3.22 -9.20 17.92
C GLY A 62 -1.72 -8.97 18.11
N ARG A 63 -0.84 -9.82 17.52
CA ARG A 63 0.61 -9.62 17.59
C ARG A 63 1.09 -8.59 16.59
N ASP A 64 2.15 -7.89 16.94
CA ASP A 64 2.91 -7.08 16.00
C ASP A 64 3.54 -7.98 14.93
N MET A 65 3.62 -7.46 13.71
CA MET A 65 4.16 -8.26 12.61
C MET A 65 4.79 -7.45 11.50
N VAL A 66 5.71 -8.11 10.81
CA VAL A 66 6.30 -7.64 9.55
C VAL A 66 5.94 -8.64 8.45
N GLY A 67 5.20 -8.21 7.44
CA GLY A 67 4.77 -9.02 6.31
C GLY A 67 5.47 -8.66 5.00
N ILE A 68 6.30 -9.58 4.50
CA ILE A 68 7.12 -9.35 3.31
C ILE A 68 6.67 -10.29 2.20
N ALA A 69 6.19 -9.73 1.10
CA ALA A 69 5.77 -10.47 -0.08
C ALA A 69 5.81 -9.58 -1.30
N GLN A 70 6.05 -10.17 -2.48
CA GLN A 70 6.14 -9.45 -3.75
C GLN A 70 4.96 -8.51 -4.04
N THR A 71 5.15 -7.53 -4.91
CA THR A 71 4.07 -6.65 -5.39
C THR A 71 2.97 -7.46 -6.07
N GLY A 72 1.71 -7.08 -5.88
CA GLY A 72 0.56 -7.81 -6.42
C GLY A 72 0.17 -9.08 -5.65
N SER A 73 0.84 -9.41 -4.55
CA SER A 73 0.53 -10.61 -3.73
C SER A 73 -0.68 -10.47 -2.80
N GLY A 74 -1.41 -9.35 -2.84
CA GLY A 74 -2.61 -9.15 -2.02
C GLY A 74 -2.36 -8.71 -0.57
N LYS A 75 -1.23 -8.05 -0.28
CA LYS A 75 -0.89 -7.49 1.05
C LYS A 75 -1.96 -6.55 1.59
N THR A 76 -2.59 -5.74 0.74
CA THR A 76 -3.62 -4.77 1.14
C THR A 76 -4.79 -5.44 1.88
N LEU A 77 -5.32 -6.55 1.34
CA LEU A 77 -6.37 -7.30 2.04
C LEU A 77 -5.84 -7.99 3.29
N ALA A 78 -4.57 -8.44 3.28
CA ALA A 78 -3.93 -9.11 4.41
C ALA A 78 -3.95 -8.26 5.69
N TYR A 79 -3.93 -6.93 5.59
CA TYR A 79 -4.08 -6.04 6.75
C TYR A 79 -5.47 -5.41 6.88
N LEU A 80 -6.20 -5.15 5.79
CA LEU A 80 -7.52 -4.51 5.89
C LEU A 80 -8.60 -5.44 6.45
N LEU A 81 -8.63 -6.71 6.05
CA LEU A 81 -9.68 -7.61 6.54
C LEU A 81 -9.53 -7.89 8.05
N PRO A 82 -8.33 -8.16 8.57
CA PRO A 82 -8.12 -8.22 10.02
C PRO A 82 -8.44 -6.90 10.73
N ALA A 83 -8.14 -5.74 10.12
CA ALA A 83 -8.51 -4.44 10.69
C ALA A 83 -10.02 -4.29 10.88
N ILE A 84 -10.84 -4.74 9.91
CA ILE A 84 -12.30 -4.72 10.01
C ILE A 84 -12.79 -5.59 11.18
N VAL A 85 -12.23 -6.79 11.33
CA VAL A 85 -12.56 -7.68 12.47
C VAL A 85 -12.14 -7.05 13.78
N HIS A 86 -10.94 -6.47 13.85
CA HIS A 86 -10.41 -5.77 15.02
C HIS A 86 -11.34 -4.63 15.46
N ILE A 87 -11.75 -3.77 14.52
CA ILE A 87 -12.67 -2.65 14.78
C ILE A 87 -13.99 -3.12 15.36
N ASN A 88 -14.56 -4.21 14.82
CA ASN A 88 -15.86 -4.72 15.26
C ASN A 88 -15.85 -5.34 16.67
N HIS A 89 -14.67 -5.66 17.20
CA HIS A 89 -14.51 -6.10 18.59
C HIS A 89 -14.21 -4.94 19.55
N GLN A 90 -14.24 -3.69 19.08
CA GLN A 90 -14.09 -2.49 19.90
C GLN A 90 -15.45 -1.81 20.13
N PRO A 91 -15.60 -1.00 21.20
CA PRO A 91 -16.77 -0.14 21.35
C PRO A 91 -16.92 0.80 20.16
N TYR A 92 -18.15 1.09 19.76
CA TYR A 92 -18.43 2.07 18.70
C TYR A 92 -17.79 3.42 18.99
N LEU A 93 -17.46 4.17 17.93
CA LEU A 93 -16.90 5.50 18.06
C LEU A 93 -17.89 6.47 18.71
N GLU A 94 -17.41 7.23 19.67
CA GLU A 94 -18.13 8.37 20.23
C GLU A 94 -17.72 9.67 19.54
N ARG A 95 -18.51 10.73 19.76
CA ARG A 95 -18.21 12.03 19.17
C ARG A 95 -16.89 12.57 19.72
N GLY A 96 -15.94 12.86 18.84
CA GLY A 96 -14.61 13.36 19.20
C GLY A 96 -13.54 12.25 19.32
N ASP A 97 -13.94 10.99 19.12
CA ASP A 97 -12.99 9.90 18.95
C ASP A 97 -12.23 10.02 17.64
N GLY A 98 -10.95 9.64 17.69
CA GLY A 98 -10.12 9.42 16.51
C GLY A 98 -10.29 8.01 15.93
N PRO A 99 -9.58 7.69 14.83
CA PRO A 99 -9.68 6.38 14.20
C PRO A 99 -9.15 5.25 15.08
N ILE A 100 -9.68 4.04 14.87
CA ILE A 100 -9.23 2.81 15.52
C ILE A 100 -8.10 2.18 14.71
N CYS A 101 -8.25 2.16 13.38
CA CYS A 101 -7.25 1.71 12.41
C CYS A 101 -6.63 2.91 11.70
N LEU A 102 -5.30 3.00 11.74
CA LEU A 102 -4.52 3.97 10.97
C LEU A 102 -3.60 3.23 9.99
N VAL A 103 -3.72 3.55 8.71
CA VAL A 103 -2.82 3.07 7.65
C VAL A 103 -1.99 4.24 7.15
N LEU A 104 -0.67 4.14 7.24
CA LEU A 104 0.26 5.12 6.67
C LEU A 104 0.83 4.62 5.35
N ALA A 105 0.79 5.48 4.33
CA ALA A 105 1.32 5.21 3.01
C ALA A 105 2.24 6.36 2.53
N PRO A 106 3.28 6.07 1.71
CA PRO A 106 4.28 7.05 1.29
C PRO A 106 3.77 8.05 0.24
N THR A 107 2.78 7.67 -0.56
CA THR A 107 2.25 8.50 -1.65
C THR A 107 0.75 8.72 -1.49
N ARG A 108 0.27 9.82 -2.08
CA ARG A 108 -1.14 10.24 -1.96
C ARG A 108 -2.04 9.28 -2.73
N GLU A 109 -1.56 8.83 -3.87
CA GLU A 109 -2.22 7.92 -4.81
C GLU A 109 -2.39 6.54 -4.19
N LEU A 110 -1.35 6.02 -3.52
CA LEU A 110 -1.44 4.77 -2.79
C LEU A 110 -2.43 4.89 -1.62
N ALA A 111 -2.40 5.99 -0.86
CA ALA A 111 -3.35 6.22 0.21
C ALA A 111 -4.81 6.23 -0.29
N GLN A 112 -5.09 6.90 -1.42
CA GLN A 112 -6.41 6.88 -2.06
C GLN A 112 -6.81 5.47 -2.53
N GLN A 113 -5.88 4.71 -3.11
CA GLN A 113 -6.15 3.34 -3.55
C GLN A 113 -6.49 2.41 -2.39
N VAL A 114 -5.73 2.46 -1.30
CA VAL A 114 -6.02 1.67 -0.10
C VAL A 114 -7.35 2.08 0.51
N GLN A 115 -7.70 3.37 0.49
CA GLN A 115 -9.00 3.85 0.95
C GLN A 115 -10.15 3.32 0.10
N GLN A 116 -10.01 3.28 -1.23
CA GLN A 116 -11.02 2.70 -2.11
C GLN A 116 -11.25 1.22 -1.78
N VAL A 117 -10.17 0.45 -1.59
CA VAL A 117 -10.27 -0.95 -1.16
C VAL A 117 -10.96 -1.03 0.21
N ALA A 118 -10.57 -0.19 1.17
CA ALA A 118 -11.20 -0.17 2.49
C ALA A 118 -12.71 0.15 2.42
N ASP A 119 -13.16 1.02 1.52
CA ASP A 119 -14.57 1.30 1.31
C ASP A 119 -15.33 0.13 0.71
N ASP A 120 -14.73 -0.61 -0.22
CA ASP A 120 -15.38 -1.74 -0.87
C ASP A 120 -15.66 -2.89 0.12
N TYR A 121 -14.76 -3.11 1.10
CA TYR A 121 -14.97 -4.11 2.16
C TYR A 121 -15.64 -3.54 3.42
N GLY A 122 -15.49 -2.24 3.69
CA GLY A 122 -16.02 -1.56 4.88
C GLY A 122 -17.54 -1.32 4.83
N LYS A 123 -18.10 -1.14 3.62
CA LYS A 123 -19.55 -0.96 3.40
C LYS A 123 -20.37 -2.09 3.99
N CYS A 124 -19.89 -3.33 3.89
CA CYS A 124 -20.57 -4.52 4.42
C CYS A 124 -20.66 -4.51 5.96
N SER A 125 -19.84 -3.70 6.64
CA SER A 125 -19.77 -3.60 8.10
C SER A 125 -20.18 -2.23 8.65
N ARG A 126 -20.77 -1.34 7.82
CA ARG A 126 -21.10 0.06 8.18
C ARG A 126 -19.91 0.88 8.70
N LEU A 127 -18.68 0.45 8.39
CA LEU A 127 -17.47 1.17 8.77
C LEU A 127 -17.25 2.32 7.80
N LYS A 128 -16.79 3.45 8.33
CA LYS A 128 -16.44 4.62 7.53
C LYS A 128 -14.94 4.71 7.43
N SER A 129 -14.46 5.03 6.23
CA SER A 129 -13.06 5.32 5.99
C SER A 129 -12.89 6.74 5.43
N THR A 130 -11.70 7.30 5.58
CA THR A 130 -11.31 8.53 4.88
C THR A 130 -9.82 8.51 4.52
N CYS A 131 -9.45 9.33 3.54
CA CYS A 131 -8.08 9.47 3.08
C CYS A 131 -7.54 10.88 3.40
N ILE A 132 -6.47 10.94 4.19
CA ILE A 132 -5.85 12.17 4.69
C ILE A 132 -4.51 12.40 3.99
N TYR A 133 -4.50 13.34 3.03
CA TYR A 133 -3.33 13.57 2.20
C TYR A 133 -3.18 15.02 1.73
N GLY A 134 -1.93 15.41 1.47
CA GLY A 134 -1.55 16.75 1.02
C GLY A 134 -2.05 17.10 -0.39
N GLY A 135 -2.06 18.39 -0.75
CA GLY A 135 -2.43 18.84 -2.10
C GLY A 135 -3.93 18.91 -2.41
N ALA A 136 -4.77 18.21 -1.65
CA ALA A 136 -6.23 18.36 -1.67
C ALA A 136 -6.72 19.36 -0.59
N PRO A 137 -7.90 19.98 -0.77
CA PRO A 137 -8.51 20.88 0.22
C PRO A 137 -8.68 20.22 1.60
N LYS A 138 -8.35 20.97 2.67
CA LYS A 138 -8.45 20.47 4.05
C LYS A 138 -9.90 20.25 4.50
N GLY A 139 -10.83 21.09 4.05
CA GLY A 139 -12.22 21.14 4.54
C GLY A 139 -12.97 19.79 4.50
N PRO A 140 -13.02 19.09 3.36
CA PRO A 140 -13.66 17.77 3.27
C PRO A 140 -13.02 16.74 4.21
N GLN A 141 -11.68 16.66 4.23
CA GLN A 141 -10.96 15.72 5.10
C GLN A 141 -11.22 15.98 6.60
N ILE A 142 -11.25 17.26 7.01
CA ILE A 142 -11.60 17.65 8.39
C ILE A 142 -13.03 17.22 8.72
N ARG A 143 -13.98 17.46 7.80
CA ARG A 143 -15.38 17.08 8.00
C ARG A 143 -15.55 15.58 8.18
N ASP A 144 -14.80 14.77 7.44
CA ASP A 144 -14.85 13.32 7.57
C ASP A 144 -14.32 12.87 8.94
N LEU A 145 -13.18 13.42 9.37
CA LEU A 145 -12.63 13.15 10.70
C LEU A 145 -13.58 13.57 11.83
N GLU A 146 -14.20 14.76 11.74
CA GLU A 146 -15.17 15.25 12.73
C GLU A 146 -16.46 14.42 12.79
N ARG A 147 -16.84 13.79 11.68
CA ARG A 147 -17.99 12.85 11.61
C ARG A 147 -17.69 11.49 12.25
N GLY A 148 -16.43 11.21 12.54
CA GLY A 148 -15.94 9.93 13.06
C GLY A 148 -15.75 8.91 11.93
N VAL A 149 -14.54 8.37 11.84
CA VAL A 149 -14.14 7.31 10.91
C VAL A 149 -13.37 6.25 11.67
N GLU A 150 -13.71 4.98 11.46
CA GLU A 150 -13.01 3.87 12.12
C GLU A 150 -11.67 3.59 11.45
N ILE A 151 -11.57 3.81 10.12
CA ILE A 151 -10.38 3.58 9.32
C ILE A 151 -9.87 4.92 8.75
N CYS A 152 -8.63 5.28 9.06
CA CYS A 152 -7.96 6.43 8.48
C CYS A 152 -6.77 5.95 7.65
N ILE A 153 -6.73 6.32 6.37
CA ILE A 153 -5.57 6.09 5.51
C ILE A 153 -4.91 7.44 5.28
N ALA A 154 -3.60 7.56 5.51
CA ALA A 154 -2.96 8.86 5.49
C ALA A 154 -1.54 8.87 4.91
N THR A 155 -1.20 9.99 4.27
CA THR A 155 0.21 10.37 4.08
C THR A 155 0.70 11.16 5.30
N PRO A 156 1.92 10.94 5.81
CA PRO A 156 2.36 11.47 7.10
C PRO A 156 2.21 12.99 7.25
N GLY A 157 2.66 13.78 6.27
CA GLY A 157 2.68 15.24 6.39
C GLY A 157 1.33 15.89 6.66
N ARG A 158 0.25 15.45 5.98
CA ARG A 158 -1.11 16.01 6.22
C ARG A 158 -1.70 15.52 7.54
N LEU A 159 -1.40 14.29 7.94
CA LEU A 159 -1.86 13.77 9.23
C LEU A 159 -1.24 14.56 10.39
N ILE A 160 0.07 14.84 10.33
CA ILE A 160 0.77 15.65 11.33
C ILE A 160 0.12 17.03 11.48
N ASP A 161 -0.12 17.72 10.36
CA ASP A 161 -0.82 19.02 10.32
C ASP A 161 -2.19 18.96 11.03
N PHE A 162 -2.96 17.89 10.81
CA PHE A 162 -4.25 17.70 11.49
C PHE A 162 -4.15 17.31 12.95
N LEU A 163 -3.13 16.57 13.36
CA LEU A 163 -2.88 16.26 14.77
C LEU A 163 -2.47 17.52 15.54
N GLU A 164 -1.55 18.32 15.00
CA GLU A 164 -1.10 19.58 15.60
C GLU A 164 -2.24 20.60 15.71
N ALA A 165 -3.11 20.68 14.70
CA ALA A 165 -4.27 21.56 14.69
C ALA A 165 -5.47 21.01 15.47
N GLY A 166 -5.36 19.84 16.11
CA GLY A 166 -6.43 19.21 16.88
C GLY A 166 -7.67 18.82 16.07
N LYS A 167 -7.51 18.56 14.77
CA LYS A 167 -8.60 18.13 13.87
C LYS A 167 -8.91 16.64 13.97
N THR A 168 -7.94 15.86 14.47
CA THR A 168 -8.13 14.47 14.88
C THR A 168 -7.18 14.16 16.05
N ASN A 169 -7.23 12.94 16.55
CA ASN A 169 -6.35 12.42 17.59
C ASN A 169 -6.13 10.92 17.38
N LEU A 170 -5.15 10.32 18.05
CA LEU A 170 -4.85 8.88 17.93
C LEU A 170 -5.10 8.11 19.22
N ARG A 171 -5.95 8.64 20.13
CA ARG A 171 -6.22 8.01 21.44
C ARG A 171 -6.91 6.65 21.32
N ARG A 172 -7.73 6.47 20.28
CA ARG A 172 -8.45 5.23 19.96
C ARG A 172 -7.68 4.31 19.01
N CYS A 173 -6.54 4.77 18.48
CA CYS A 173 -5.76 4.01 17.50
C CYS A 173 -5.11 2.81 18.20
N THR A 174 -5.54 1.61 17.82
CA THR A 174 -5.11 0.33 18.41
C THR A 174 -4.61 -0.64 17.34
N TYR A 175 -4.78 -0.30 16.06
CA TYR A 175 -4.30 -1.06 14.92
C TYR A 175 -3.58 -0.10 13.96
N LEU A 176 -2.26 -0.17 13.93
CA LEU A 176 -1.40 0.68 13.10
C LEU A 176 -0.81 -0.14 11.96
N VAL A 177 -0.94 0.35 10.74
CA VAL A 177 -0.34 -0.25 9.55
C VAL A 177 0.65 0.73 8.93
N LEU A 178 1.88 0.27 8.67
CA LEU A 178 2.81 0.94 7.78
C LEU A 178 2.86 0.15 6.47
N ASP A 179 2.27 0.69 5.40
CA ASP A 179 2.37 0.11 4.06
C ASP A 179 3.57 0.71 3.32
N GLU A 180 4.24 -0.09 2.49
CA GLU A 180 5.57 0.22 1.95
C GLU A 180 6.55 0.62 3.05
N ALA A 181 6.59 -0.16 4.13
CA ALA A 181 7.24 0.20 5.38
C ALA A 181 8.76 0.48 5.26
N ASP A 182 9.47 -0.17 4.34
CA ASP A 182 10.88 0.13 4.07
C ASP A 182 11.09 1.56 3.56
N ARG A 183 10.14 2.10 2.78
CA ARG A 183 10.13 3.50 2.34
C ARG A 183 9.69 4.43 3.46
N MET A 184 8.70 4.04 4.26
CA MET A 184 8.25 4.85 5.40
C MET A 184 9.32 4.99 6.48
N LEU A 185 10.27 4.04 6.53
CA LEU A 185 11.42 4.03 7.43
C LEU A 185 12.70 4.54 6.76
N ASP A 186 12.63 5.12 5.56
CA ASP A 186 13.78 5.81 4.99
C ASP A 186 14.09 7.12 5.76
N MET A 187 15.29 7.67 5.58
CA MET A 187 15.73 8.89 6.29
C MET A 187 14.82 10.11 6.04
N GLY A 188 13.98 10.10 5.00
CA GLY A 188 13.07 11.21 4.69
C GLY A 188 11.72 11.11 5.41
N PHE A 189 11.22 9.90 5.63
CA PHE A 189 9.92 9.66 6.27
C PHE A 189 10.01 9.31 7.75
N GLU A 190 11.11 8.71 8.22
CA GLU A 190 11.26 8.24 9.60
C GLU A 190 10.90 9.31 10.65
N PRO A 191 11.35 10.58 10.55
CA PRO A 191 11.04 11.57 11.57
C PRO A 191 9.54 11.90 11.62
N GLN A 192 8.86 11.81 10.46
CA GLN A 192 7.42 12.01 10.37
C GLN A 192 6.67 10.82 10.97
N ILE A 193 7.14 9.59 10.71
CA ILE A 193 6.57 8.38 11.30
C ILE A 193 6.69 8.42 12.81
N ARG A 194 7.88 8.71 13.35
CA ARG A 194 8.11 8.81 14.80
C ARG A 194 7.16 9.82 15.45
N LYS A 195 7.06 11.02 14.87
CA LYS A 195 6.14 12.06 15.36
C LYS A 195 4.67 11.63 15.41
N ILE A 196 4.22 10.78 14.49
CA ILE A 196 2.86 10.24 14.49
C ILE A 196 2.74 9.12 15.54
N VAL A 197 3.68 8.18 15.53
CA VAL A 197 3.64 6.98 16.38
C VAL A 197 3.79 7.32 17.87
N ASP A 198 4.57 8.34 18.22
CA ASP A 198 4.72 8.85 19.60
C ASP A 198 3.39 9.38 20.19
N GLN A 199 2.40 9.66 19.34
CA GLN A 199 1.06 10.10 19.76
C GLN A 199 0.06 8.94 19.88
N ILE A 200 0.48 7.71 19.57
CA ILE A 200 -0.32 6.49 19.68
C ILE A 200 0.06 5.78 20.98
N ARG A 201 -0.93 5.17 21.62
CA ARG A 201 -0.70 4.30 22.78
C ARG A 201 0.35 3.20 22.47
N PRO A 202 1.19 2.82 23.45
CA PRO A 202 2.27 1.84 23.22
C PRO A 202 1.75 0.41 23.05
N ASP A 203 0.58 0.07 23.60
CA ASP A 203 -0.09 -1.23 23.51
C ASP A 203 -0.96 -1.38 22.25
N ARG A 204 -0.69 -0.57 21.22
CA ARG A 204 -1.27 -0.75 19.89
C ARG A 204 -0.68 -2.01 19.24
N GLN A 205 -1.42 -2.62 18.33
CA GLN A 205 -0.85 -3.57 17.38
C GLN A 205 -0.22 -2.81 16.20
N THR A 206 1.03 -3.14 15.85
CA THR A 206 1.75 -2.55 14.72
C THR A 206 2.05 -3.59 13.65
N LEU A 207 1.64 -3.31 12.41
CA LEU A 207 1.83 -4.17 11.26
C LEU A 207 2.58 -3.43 10.16
N MET A 208 3.74 -3.94 9.77
CA MET A 208 4.54 -3.38 8.69
C MET A 208 4.49 -4.28 7.47
N TRP A 209 4.26 -3.71 6.29
CA TRP A 209 4.15 -4.46 5.04
C TRP A 209 5.05 -3.86 3.98
N SER A 210 5.79 -4.72 3.26
CA SER A 210 6.55 -4.28 2.10
C SER A 210 6.84 -5.44 1.13
N ALA A 211 7.23 -5.11 -0.09
CA ALA A 211 7.86 -6.06 -1.01
C ALA A 211 9.34 -6.28 -0.69
N THR A 212 10.00 -5.30 -0.08
CA THR A 212 11.44 -5.28 0.18
C THR A 212 11.70 -5.02 1.66
N TRP A 213 12.66 -5.74 2.26
CA TRP A 213 12.99 -5.59 3.67
C TRP A 213 14.50 -5.64 3.92
N PRO A 214 15.23 -4.60 3.47
CA PRO A 214 16.68 -4.56 3.56
C PRO A 214 17.16 -4.49 5.02
N LYS A 215 18.46 -4.69 5.26
CA LYS A 215 18.97 -4.79 6.64
C LYS A 215 18.91 -3.46 7.38
N GLU A 216 19.07 -2.34 6.68
CA GLU A 216 19.12 -1.01 7.31
C GLU A 216 17.77 -0.64 7.96
N VAL A 217 16.64 -1.01 7.34
CA VAL A 217 15.30 -0.71 7.87
C VAL A 217 14.89 -1.64 9.01
N ARG A 218 15.49 -2.84 9.12
CA ARG A 218 15.12 -3.83 10.15
C ARG A 218 15.36 -3.31 11.56
N GLN A 219 16.53 -2.72 11.79
CA GLN A 219 16.89 -2.20 13.11
C GLN A 219 16.03 -0.99 13.49
N LEU A 220 15.71 -0.14 12.51
CA LEU A 220 14.84 1.00 12.73
C LEU A 220 13.37 0.60 12.97
N ALA A 221 12.91 -0.48 12.34
CA ALA A 221 11.57 -1.01 12.55
C ALA A 221 11.35 -1.47 14.00
N GLU A 222 12.40 -1.96 14.67
CA GLU A 222 12.33 -2.43 16.06
C GLU A 222 11.95 -1.31 17.06
N ASP A 223 12.20 -0.04 16.72
CA ASP A 223 11.77 1.11 17.55
C ASP A 223 10.24 1.26 17.60
N PHE A 224 9.52 0.67 16.64
CA PHE A 224 8.07 0.84 16.48
C PHE A 224 7.27 -0.45 16.77
N LEU A 225 7.96 -1.58 17.02
CA LEU A 225 7.40 -2.92 17.15
C LEU A 225 7.67 -3.51 18.55
N GLN A 226 6.75 -4.33 19.05
CA GLN A 226 6.90 -5.06 20.32
C GLN A 226 6.61 -6.56 20.14
N ASP A 227 7.57 -7.43 20.52
CA ASP A 227 7.44 -8.91 20.42
C ASP A 227 6.85 -9.39 19.08
N TYR A 228 7.42 -8.90 17.98
CA TYR A 228 6.85 -9.06 16.65
C TYR A 228 7.24 -10.36 15.95
N VAL A 229 6.37 -10.82 15.05
CA VAL A 229 6.65 -11.95 14.16
C VAL A 229 6.90 -11.46 12.74
N GLN A 230 7.97 -11.93 12.11
CA GLN A 230 8.27 -11.61 10.71
C GLN A 230 7.89 -12.79 9.81
N ILE A 231 7.09 -12.51 8.79
CA ILE A 231 6.70 -13.45 7.75
C ILE A 231 7.27 -13.02 6.40
N ASN A 232 7.83 -13.97 5.66
CA ASN A 232 8.39 -13.79 4.33
C ASN A 232 7.74 -14.78 3.38
N VAL A 233 7.29 -14.31 2.22
CA VAL A 233 6.81 -15.13 1.12
C VAL A 233 7.75 -14.99 -0.07
N GLY A 234 8.21 -16.12 -0.58
CA GLY A 234 9.19 -16.18 -1.67
C GLY A 234 10.62 -16.13 -1.14
N ASN A 235 11.54 -15.68 -1.98
CA ASN A 235 12.96 -15.67 -1.64
C ASN A 235 13.29 -14.62 -0.57
N LEU A 236 14.20 -14.96 0.36
CA LEU A 236 14.63 -14.06 1.44
C LEU A 236 15.51 -12.91 0.94
N GLU A 237 16.12 -13.10 -0.23
CA GLU A 237 16.88 -12.08 -0.95
C GLU A 237 15.96 -11.23 -1.83
N LEU A 238 16.42 -10.02 -2.17
CA LEU A 238 15.68 -9.08 -2.99
C LEU A 238 15.33 -9.74 -4.34
N SER A 239 14.06 -10.06 -4.52
CA SER A 239 13.57 -10.81 -5.68
C SER A 239 12.45 -10.01 -6.35
N ALA A 240 12.61 -9.78 -7.65
CA ALA A 240 11.53 -9.26 -8.48
C ALA A 240 10.48 -10.34 -8.71
N ASN A 241 9.26 -9.94 -9.08
CA ASN A 241 8.21 -10.91 -9.40
C ASN A 241 8.64 -11.76 -10.62
N HIS A 242 8.64 -13.09 -10.45
CA HIS A 242 9.09 -14.06 -11.44
C HIS A 242 8.24 -14.07 -12.73
N ASN A 243 7.03 -13.50 -12.70
CA ASN A 243 6.16 -13.38 -13.88
C ASN A 243 6.56 -12.22 -14.82
N ILE A 244 7.57 -11.42 -14.44
CA ILE A 244 8.05 -10.29 -15.25
C ILE A 244 9.24 -10.73 -16.10
N LEU A 245 9.11 -10.65 -17.42
CA LEU A 245 10.23 -10.76 -18.35
C LEU A 245 11.12 -9.53 -18.21
N GLN A 246 12.37 -9.73 -17.79
CA GLN A 246 13.33 -8.65 -17.58
C GLN A 246 14.32 -8.58 -18.74
N ILE A 247 14.35 -7.44 -19.43
CA ILE A 247 15.26 -7.17 -20.55
C ILE A 247 16.10 -5.94 -20.18
N VAL A 248 17.41 -6.03 -20.34
CA VAL A 248 18.35 -4.94 -20.07
C VAL A 248 19.09 -4.60 -21.37
N ASP A 249 18.90 -3.36 -21.84
CA ASP A 249 19.59 -2.82 -23.02
C ASP A 249 20.69 -1.85 -22.59
N VAL A 250 21.95 -2.26 -22.79
CA VAL A 250 23.13 -1.45 -22.45
C VAL A 250 23.42 -0.49 -23.59
N CYS A 251 23.22 0.81 -23.34
CA CYS A 251 23.37 1.85 -24.34
C CYS A 251 23.96 3.15 -23.75
N MET A 252 24.40 4.05 -24.64
CA MET A 252 24.80 5.40 -24.30
C MET A 252 23.56 6.29 -24.05
N GLU A 253 23.72 7.32 -23.24
CA GLU A 253 22.64 8.26 -22.90
C GLU A 253 22.00 8.91 -24.14
N SER A 254 22.81 9.21 -25.16
CA SER A 254 22.35 9.78 -26.43
C SER A 254 21.49 8.84 -27.27
N GLU A 255 21.55 7.53 -27.02
CA GLU A 255 20.83 6.52 -27.81
C GLU A 255 19.43 6.23 -27.24
N LYS A 256 19.18 6.60 -25.98
CA LYS A 256 17.94 6.29 -25.26
C LYS A 256 16.69 6.81 -25.97
N ASP A 257 16.75 8.02 -26.52
CA ASP A 257 15.61 8.61 -27.22
C ASP A 257 15.23 7.77 -28.47
N HIS A 258 16.21 7.36 -29.26
CA HIS A 258 15.96 6.55 -30.47
C HIS A 258 15.45 5.15 -30.11
N LYS A 259 16.10 4.50 -29.15
CA LYS A 259 15.72 3.17 -28.66
C LYS A 259 14.32 3.15 -28.06
N LEU A 260 13.94 4.20 -27.33
CA LEU A 260 12.59 4.32 -26.78
C LEU A 260 11.54 4.39 -27.89
N ILE A 261 11.76 5.18 -28.94
CA ILE A 261 10.80 5.28 -30.05
C ILE A 261 10.65 3.93 -30.75
N GLN A 262 11.74 3.22 -31.04
CA GLN A 262 11.68 1.87 -31.62
C GLN A 262 10.87 0.90 -30.74
N LEU A 263 11.15 0.90 -29.44
CA LEU A 263 10.44 0.05 -28.49
C LEU A 263 8.94 0.41 -28.42
N MET A 264 8.61 1.70 -28.46
CA MET A 264 7.22 2.16 -28.44
C MET A 264 6.48 1.83 -29.73
N GLU A 265 7.14 1.82 -30.89
CA GLU A 265 6.54 1.38 -32.16
C GLU A 265 6.12 -0.09 -32.10
N GLU A 266 6.97 -0.95 -31.53
CA GLU A 266 6.67 -2.37 -31.31
C GLU A 266 5.53 -2.55 -30.31
N ILE A 267 5.59 -1.89 -29.14
CA ILE A 267 4.58 -2.03 -28.09
C ILE A 267 3.21 -1.52 -28.56
N MET A 268 3.16 -0.38 -29.24
CA MET A 268 1.88 0.22 -29.65
C MET A 268 1.21 -0.50 -30.83
N ALA A 269 1.93 -1.37 -31.54
CA ALA A 269 1.35 -2.27 -32.53
C ALA A 269 0.52 -3.40 -31.89
N GLU A 270 0.76 -3.71 -30.62
CA GLU A 270 0.01 -4.73 -29.87
C GLU A 270 -1.31 -4.18 -29.32
N LYS A 271 -2.28 -5.08 -29.14
CA LYS A 271 -3.60 -4.73 -28.57
C LYS A 271 -3.50 -4.36 -27.08
N GLU A 272 -2.66 -5.05 -26.34
CA GLU A 272 -2.39 -4.78 -24.92
C GLU A 272 -1.10 -3.98 -24.78
N ASN A 273 -1.22 -2.66 -24.82
CA ASN A 273 -0.08 -1.73 -24.96
C ASN A 273 0.02 -0.68 -23.84
N LYS A 274 -0.57 -0.97 -22.67
CA LYS A 274 -0.47 -0.08 -21.52
C LYS A 274 0.96 -0.09 -20.98
N THR A 275 1.62 1.07 -20.95
CA THR A 275 3.06 1.19 -20.66
C THR A 275 3.33 2.29 -19.65
N ILE A 276 4.24 2.01 -18.70
CA ILE A 276 4.80 3.01 -17.78
C ILE A 276 6.28 3.21 -18.11
N ILE A 277 6.70 4.46 -18.32
CA ILE A 277 8.08 4.85 -18.59
C ILE A 277 8.62 5.61 -17.40
N PHE A 278 9.57 5.02 -16.68
CA PHE A 278 10.21 5.68 -15.54
C PHE A 278 11.39 6.56 -15.95
N VAL A 279 11.47 7.74 -15.36
CA VAL A 279 12.58 8.68 -15.53
C VAL A 279 13.02 9.25 -14.19
N GLU A 280 14.32 9.56 -14.10
CA GLU A 280 14.96 9.94 -12.85
C GLU A 280 14.47 11.27 -12.26
N THR A 281 14.23 12.29 -13.11
CA THR A 281 13.90 13.64 -12.62
C THR A 281 12.59 14.17 -13.17
N LYS A 282 11.95 15.05 -12.39
CA LYS A 282 10.71 15.76 -12.74
C LYS A 282 10.85 16.53 -14.05
N ARG A 283 12.00 17.20 -14.24
CA ARG A 283 12.33 17.92 -15.46
C ARG A 283 12.39 17.01 -16.68
N ARG A 284 13.07 15.86 -16.57
CA ARG A 284 13.13 14.86 -17.66
C ARG A 284 11.76 14.25 -17.96
N CYS A 285 10.91 14.09 -16.94
CA CYS A 285 9.53 13.65 -17.09
C CYS A 285 8.73 14.62 -17.99
N ASP A 286 8.81 15.92 -17.71
CA ASP A 286 8.17 16.94 -18.55
C ASP A 286 8.79 17.03 -19.95
N ASP A 287 10.12 17.03 -20.06
CA ASP A 287 10.82 17.15 -21.34
C ASP A 287 10.52 15.96 -22.27
N LEU A 288 10.56 14.72 -21.75
CA LEU A 288 10.25 13.52 -22.51
C LEU A 288 8.78 13.50 -22.96
N THR A 289 7.85 13.84 -22.06
CA THR A 289 6.42 13.89 -22.38
C THR A 289 6.12 14.90 -23.46
N ARG A 290 6.72 16.09 -23.39
CA ARG A 290 6.56 17.12 -24.44
C ARG A 290 7.06 16.65 -25.79
N ARG A 291 8.21 15.96 -25.83
CA ARG A 291 8.77 15.40 -27.08
C ARG A 291 7.87 14.31 -27.64
N MET A 292 7.47 13.32 -26.84
CA MET A 292 6.58 12.25 -27.27
C MET A 292 5.24 12.79 -27.78
N ARG A 293 4.62 13.76 -27.08
CA ARG A 293 3.35 14.35 -27.54
C ARG A 293 3.50 15.16 -28.83
N ARG A 294 4.63 15.86 -29.03
CA ARG A 294 4.92 16.57 -30.28
C ARG A 294 5.01 15.60 -31.47
N ASP A 295 5.55 14.41 -31.21
CA ASP A 295 5.71 13.37 -32.23
C ASP A 295 4.45 12.50 -32.37
N GLY A 296 3.35 12.88 -31.71
CA GLY A 296 2.01 12.27 -31.87
C GLY A 296 1.67 11.15 -30.90
N TRP A 297 2.55 10.80 -29.95
CA TRP A 297 2.31 9.73 -29.01
C TRP A 297 1.28 10.13 -27.94
N PRO A 298 0.34 9.24 -27.57
CA PRO A 298 -0.67 9.49 -26.53
C PRO A 298 -0.09 9.34 -25.12
N ALA A 299 0.93 10.14 -24.81
CA ALA A 299 1.67 10.11 -23.54
C ALA A 299 1.23 11.21 -22.58
N MET A 300 1.15 10.87 -21.29
CA MET A 300 0.96 11.81 -20.19
C MET A 300 2.01 11.59 -19.10
N CYS A 301 2.17 12.55 -18.19
CA CYS A 301 3.12 12.42 -17.10
C CYS A 301 2.58 12.68 -15.71
N ILE A 302 3.20 12.02 -14.73
CA ILE A 302 2.97 12.21 -13.31
C ILE A 302 4.30 12.36 -12.55
N HIS A 303 4.40 13.44 -11.78
CA HIS A 303 5.55 13.71 -10.90
C HIS A 303 5.17 14.69 -9.79
N GLY A 304 6.08 14.92 -8.84
CA GLY A 304 5.81 15.68 -7.62
C GLY A 304 5.43 17.16 -7.79
N ASP A 305 5.76 17.78 -8.94
CA ASP A 305 5.46 19.20 -9.21
C ASP A 305 4.11 19.41 -9.90
N LYS A 306 3.45 18.33 -10.36
CA LYS A 306 2.07 18.41 -10.83
C LYS A 306 1.13 18.71 -9.67
N SER A 307 0.10 19.50 -9.92
CA SER A 307 -0.97 19.71 -8.94
C SER A 307 -1.69 18.39 -8.65
N GLN A 308 -2.28 18.24 -7.46
CA GLN A 308 -3.00 17.00 -7.13
C GLN A 308 -4.15 16.69 -8.11
N PRO A 309 -4.98 17.67 -8.54
CA PRO A 309 -6.02 17.42 -9.54
C PRO A 309 -5.48 16.88 -10.87
N GLU A 310 -4.31 17.37 -11.32
CA GLU A 310 -3.67 16.85 -12.53
C GLU A 310 -3.17 15.42 -12.33
N ARG A 311 -2.58 15.10 -11.17
CA ARG A 311 -2.11 13.75 -10.85
C ARG A 311 -3.25 12.75 -10.82
N ASP A 312 -4.35 13.10 -10.14
CA ASP A 312 -5.54 12.27 -10.05
C ASP A 312 -6.16 12.05 -11.44
N TRP A 313 -6.26 13.11 -12.25
CA TRP A 313 -6.77 13.03 -13.62
C TRP A 313 -5.91 12.14 -14.51
N VAL A 314 -4.59 12.34 -14.52
CA VAL A 314 -3.66 11.54 -15.33
C VAL A 314 -3.74 10.06 -14.98
N LEU A 315 -3.79 9.71 -13.69
CA LEU A 315 -3.90 8.32 -13.26
C LEU A 315 -5.24 7.69 -13.63
N ASN A 316 -6.34 8.44 -13.53
CA ASN A 316 -7.66 7.95 -13.94
C ASN A 316 -7.72 7.68 -15.46
N GLU A 317 -7.12 8.55 -16.26
CA GLU A 317 -7.05 8.36 -17.71
C GLU A 317 -6.14 7.17 -18.09
N PHE A 318 -5.06 6.93 -17.34
CA PHE A 318 -4.21 5.73 -17.50
C PHE A 318 -4.92 4.43 -17.07
N ARG A 319 -5.61 4.45 -15.92
CA ARG A 319 -6.39 3.31 -15.42
C ARG A 319 -7.49 2.92 -16.39
N SER A 320 -8.26 3.89 -16.87
CA SER A 320 -9.34 3.68 -17.85
C SER A 320 -8.85 3.29 -19.25
N GLY A 321 -7.54 3.37 -19.51
CA GLY A 321 -6.94 2.99 -20.80
C GLY A 321 -7.09 4.04 -21.90
N LYS A 322 -7.67 5.21 -21.62
CA LYS A 322 -7.77 6.31 -22.59
C LYS A 322 -6.41 6.89 -22.98
N ALA A 323 -5.45 6.84 -22.05
CA ALA A 323 -4.05 7.15 -22.32
C ALA A 323 -3.20 5.93 -21.98
N PRO A 324 -2.65 5.22 -22.98
CA PRO A 324 -1.91 3.98 -22.76
C PRO A 324 -0.48 4.21 -22.25
N ILE A 325 0.07 5.43 -22.36
CA ILE A 325 1.47 5.72 -22.01
C ILE A 325 1.54 6.69 -20.82
N LEU A 326 2.09 6.22 -19.70
CA LEU A 326 2.34 7.02 -18.50
C LEU A 326 3.84 7.20 -18.27
N ILE A 327 4.33 8.44 -18.33
CA ILE A 327 5.71 8.77 -17.99
C ILE A 327 5.76 9.25 -16.55
N ALA A 328 6.63 8.66 -15.72
CA ALA A 328 6.59 8.93 -14.29
C ALA A 328 7.98 9.00 -13.65
N THR A 329 8.09 9.74 -12.55
CA THR A 329 9.18 9.57 -11.59
C THR A 329 8.84 8.46 -10.58
N ASP A 330 9.70 8.25 -9.57
CA ASP A 330 9.46 7.31 -8.44
C ASP A 330 8.23 7.63 -7.56
N VAL A 331 7.41 8.59 -7.97
CA VAL A 331 6.09 8.82 -7.40
C VAL A 331 5.13 7.68 -7.75
N ALA A 332 5.36 7.02 -8.90
CA ALA A 332 4.52 5.96 -9.44
C ALA A 332 5.14 4.56 -9.30
N SER A 333 6.36 4.45 -8.76
CA SER A 333 7.11 3.19 -8.74
C SER A 333 6.60 2.15 -7.74
N ARG A 334 5.69 2.54 -6.84
CA ARG A 334 5.19 1.67 -5.78
C ARG A 334 3.69 1.84 -5.58
N GLY A 335 3.01 0.72 -5.41
CA GLY A 335 1.62 0.67 -4.97
C GLY A 335 0.56 1.12 -5.97
N LEU A 336 0.91 1.54 -7.19
CA LEU A 336 -0.08 1.83 -8.23
C LEU A 336 -0.66 0.52 -8.77
N GLY A 337 -1.92 0.24 -8.42
CA GLY A 337 -2.77 -0.83 -8.97
C GLY A 337 -3.87 -0.26 -9.84
#